data_AF-A0A969B4W1-F1
#
_entry.id   AF-A0A969B4W1-F1
#
_cell.length_a   1.000
_cell.length_b   1.000
_cell.length_c   1.000
_cell.angle_alpha   90.00
_cell.angle_beta   90.00
_cell.angle_gamma   90.00
#
_symmetry.space_group_name_H-M   'P 1'
#
loop_
_entity.id
_entity.type
_entity.pdbx_description
1 polymer ?
#
loop_
_entity_poly.entity_id
_entity_poly.type
_entity_poly.pdbx_seq_one_letter_code
_entity_poly.pdbx_strand_id
1 'polypeptide(L)'
;MSISKPPVIQYFGSELFKMKGKPEEFAVSDFWRWACTDLLNNTMRGVLAEFIVSRALGLASGYRTEWDAFDLETQAGLKIELKSSAYLQSWEQVRYSNISFGIQSTRGWNV
;
A
#
# COMPACT_ATOMS: atom_id res chain seq x y z
N MET A 1 0.45 -14.33 -29.70
CA MET A 1 -0.19 -14.97 -28.53
C MET A 1 -0.23 -13.94 -27.42
N SER A 2 -1.42 -13.62 -26.90
CA SER A 2 -1.52 -12.78 -25.70
C SER A 2 -1.30 -13.67 -24.48
N ILE A 3 -0.37 -13.31 -23.61
CA ILE A 3 -0.19 -13.97 -22.31
C ILE A 3 -1.22 -13.34 -21.38
N SER A 4 -2.18 -14.14 -20.89
CA SER A 4 -3.15 -13.65 -19.92
C SER A 4 -2.48 -13.29 -18.60
N LYS A 5 -2.98 -12.23 -17.95
CA LYS A 5 -2.53 -11.86 -16.60
C LYS A 5 -2.85 -13.02 -15.64
N PRO A 6 -1.87 -13.56 -14.91
CA PRO A 6 -2.15 -14.60 -13.92
C PRO A 6 -3.05 -14.04 -12.80
N PRO A 7 -3.85 -14.90 -12.15
CA PRO A 7 -4.68 -14.47 -11.03
C PRO A 7 -3.80 -13.96 -9.88
N VAL A 8 -4.30 -12.95 -9.16
CA VAL A 8 -3.66 -12.48 -7.93
C VAL A 8 -3.96 -13.50 -6.84
N ILE A 9 -2.91 -13.96 -6.14
CA ILE A 9 -3.01 -14.85 -4.99
C ILE A 9 -2.72 -14.01 -3.74
N GLN A 10 -3.65 -14.04 -2.78
CA GLN A 10 -3.43 -13.42 -1.48
C GLN A 10 -2.61 -14.37 -0.61
N TYR A 11 -1.46 -13.90 -0.15
CA TYR A 11 -0.62 -14.61 0.81
C TYR A 11 -1.01 -14.24 2.25
N PHE A 12 -0.80 -15.16 3.19
CA PHE A 12 -1.07 -14.98 4.61
C PHE A 12 0.21 -14.80 5.46
N GLY A 13 1.38 -14.97 4.84
CA GLY A 13 2.70 -14.72 5.42
C GLY A 13 3.42 -15.98 5.90
N SER A 14 2.72 -17.10 6.07
CA SER A 14 3.31 -18.39 6.46
C SER A 14 3.81 -19.21 5.27
N GLU A 15 3.50 -18.79 4.04
CA GLU A 15 3.95 -19.49 2.83
C GLU A 15 5.46 -19.39 2.67
N LEU A 16 6.12 -20.54 2.49
CA LEU A 16 7.56 -20.59 2.22
C LEU A 16 7.86 -20.27 0.76
N PHE A 17 8.96 -19.55 0.54
CA PHE A 17 9.51 -19.38 -0.80
C PHE A 17 9.93 -20.74 -1.37
N LYS A 18 9.97 -20.85 -2.71
CA LYS A 18 10.35 -22.10 -3.39
C LYS A 18 11.39 -21.87 -4.46
N MET A 19 12.49 -22.62 -4.39
CA MET A 19 13.47 -22.71 -5.48
C MET A 19 13.32 -24.06 -6.18
N LYS A 20 13.07 -24.05 -7.50
CA LYS A 20 12.87 -25.26 -8.31
C LYS A 20 11.84 -26.24 -7.70
N GLY A 21 10.78 -25.69 -7.09
CA GLY A 21 9.70 -26.44 -6.46
C GLY A 21 9.98 -26.94 -5.03
N LYS A 22 11.19 -26.74 -4.48
CA LYS A 22 11.53 -27.11 -3.11
C LYS A 22 11.35 -25.90 -2.17
N PRO A 23 10.81 -26.08 -0.95
CA PRO A 23 10.66 -24.98 0.01
C PRO A 23 12.02 -24.49 0.52
N GLU A 24 12.11 -23.18 0.72
CA GLU A 24 13.23 -22.49 1.38
C GLU A 24 12.94 -22.29 2.89
N GLU A 25 13.94 -21.81 3.63
CA GLU A 25 13.86 -21.60 5.09
C GLU A 25 13.20 -20.28 5.51
N PHE A 26 12.74 -19.46 4.56
CA PHE A 26 12.11 -18.17 4.82
C PHE A 26 10.73 -18.08 4.18
N ALA A 27 9.84 -17.36 4.85
CA ALA A 27 8.44 -17.20 4.50
C ALA A 27 8.15 -15.82 3.88
N VAL A 28 6.97 -15.67 3.29
CA VAL A 28 6.47 -14.39 2.77
C VAL A 28 6.50 -13.29 3.85
N SER A 29 6.26 -13.64 5.11
CA SER A 29 6.36 -12.70 6.22
C SER A 29 7.77 -12.16 6.45
N ASP A 30 8.84 -12.91 6.17
CA ASP A 30 10.21 -12.40 6.25
C ASP A 30 10.45 -11.31 5.21
N PHE A 31 9.96 -11.52 3.98
CA PHE A 31 9.98 -10.50 2.94
C PHE A 31 9.18 -9.25 3.34
N TRP A 32 7.95 -9.41 3.84
CA TRP A 32 7.15 -8.26 4.29
C TRP A 32 7.81 -7.50 5.43
N ARG A 33 8.43 -8.19 6.38
CA ARG A 33 9.19 -7.56 7.47
C ARG A 33 10.37 -6.76 6.91
N TRP A 34 11.12 -7.32 5.96
CA TRP A 34 12.23 -6.61 5.31
C TRP A 34 11.76 -5.39 4.51
N ALA A 35 10.70 -5.53 3.71
CA ALA A 35 10.20 -4.50 2.81
C ALA A 35 9.44 -3.37 3.53
N CYS A 36 8.72 -3.69 4.61
CA CYS A 36 7.77 -2.79 5.25
C CYS A 36 8.17 -2.35 6.67
N THR A 37 9.45 -2.51 7.05
CA THR A 37 9.89 -2.22 8.42
C THR A 37 9.86 -0.73 8.78
N ASP A 38 10.16 0.15 7.83
CA ASP A 38 10.29 1.59 8.07
C ASP A 38 8.95 2.30 7.81
N LEU A 39 8.09 2.29 8.81
CA LEU A 39 6.78 2.95 8.75
C LEU A 39 6.86 4.50 8.80
N LEU A 40 8.03 5.06 9.15
CA LEU A 40 8.25 6.51 9.13
C LEU A 40 8.67 7.01 7.75
N ASN A 41 9.12 6.11 6.86
CA ASN A 41 9.37 6.44 5.47
C ASN A 41 8.09 6.99 4.80
N ASN A 42 8.23 8.04 3.99
CA ASN A 42 7.09 8.67 3.32
C ASN A 42 6.36 7.74 2.34
N THR A 43 7.07 6.83 1.68
CA THR A 43 6.45 5.87 0.76
C THR A 43 5.61 4.84 1.51
N MET A 44 6.15 4.23 2.57
CA MET A 44 5.44 3.20 3.34
C MET A 44 4.32 3.78 4.20
N ARG A 45 4.47 5.01 4.69
CA ARG A 45 3.42 5.71 5.45
C ARG A 45 2.12 5.89 4.65
N GLY A 46 2.20 6.08 3.34
CA GLY A 46 1.03 6.10 2.45
C GLY A 46 0.25 4.79 2.54
N VAL A 47 0.94 3.68 2.29
CA VAL A 47 0.38 2.32 2.35
C VAL A 47 -0.19 2.00 3.74
N LEU A 48 0.51 2.39 4.81
CA LEU A 48 0.02 2.21 6.18
C LEU A 48 -1.28 2.99 6.43
N ALA A 49 -1.38 4.23 5.94
CA ALA A 49 -2.58 5.04 6.08
C ALA A 49 -3.78 4.41 5.34
N GLU A 50 -3.56 3.95 4.10
CA GLU A 50 -4.56 3.20 3.34
C GLU A 50 -5.06 1.97 4.11
N PHE A 51 -4.14 1.19 4.67
CA PHE A 51 -4.49 0.01 5.46
C PHE A 51 -5.33 0.37 6.69
N ILE A 52 -4.93 1.38 7.48
CA ILE A 52 -5.67 1.80 8.68
C ILE A 52 -7.10 2.24 8.32
N VAL A 53 -7.25 3.07 7.29
CA VAL A 53 -8.57 3.54 6.86
C VAL A 53 -9.41 2.39 6.29
N SER A 54 -8.82 1.53 5.48
CA SER A 54 -9.48 0.34 4.94
C SER A 54 -9.98 -0.59 6.06
N ARG A 55 -9.18 -0.78 7.12
CA ARG A 55 -9.61 -1.53 8.32
C ARG A 55 -10.80 -0.86 9.02
N ALA A 56 -10.74 0.46 9.22
CA ALA A 56 -11.81 1.21 9.87
C ALA A 56 -13.13 1.16 9.07
N LEU A 57 -13.05 1.10 7.73
CA LEU A 57 -14.20 1.01 6.83
C LEU A 57 -14.66 -0.43 6.56
N GLY A 58 -13.97 -1.45 7.09
CA GLY A 58 -14.29 -2.85 6.83
C GLY A 58 -13.98 -3.32 5.39
N LEU A 59 -13.09 -2.61 4.67
CA LEU A 59 -12.74 -2.88 3.27
C LEU A 59 -11.44 -3.71 3.12
N ALA A 60 -10.73 -3.97 4.21
CA ALA A 60 -9.42 -4.63 4.20
C ALA A 60 -9.48 -6.17 4.12
N SER A 61 -10.56 -6.73 3.56
CA SER A 61 -10.69 -8.18 3.35
C SER A 61 -9.98 -8.66 2.08
N GLY A 62 -9.55 -7.75 1.20
CA GLY A 62 -8.81 -8.04 -0.03
C GLY A 62 -7.34 -7.62 0.02
N TYR A 63 -6.77 -7.38 -1.17
CA TYR A 63 -5.43 -6.85 -1.35
C TYR A 63 -5.49 -5.43 -1.91
N ARG A 64 -4.43 -4.64 -1.68
CA ARG A 64 -4.28 -3.30 -2.24
C ARG A 64 -3.93 -3.37 -3.72
N THR A 65 -4.60 -2.58 -4.55
CA THR A 65 -4.25 -2.40 -5.97
C THR A 65 -3.49 -1.08 -6.13
N GLU A 66 -2.37 -1.12 -6.83
CA GLU A 66 -1.62 0.09 -7.17
C GLU A 66 -2.11 0.70 -8.48
N TRP A 67 -1.99 2.03 -8.60
CA TRP A 67 -2.29 2.82 -9.81
C TRP A 67 -3.78 2.97 -10.17
N ASP A 68 -4.69 2.71 -9.23
CA ASP A 68 -6.09 3.07 -9.40
C ASP A 68 -6.29 4.59 -9.27
N ALA A 69 -7.41 5.09 -9.80
CA ALA A 69 -7.72 6.53 -9.79
C ALA A 69 -8.12 7.07 -8.40
N PHE A 70 -8.19 6.19 -7.41
CA PHE A 70 -8.54 6.43 -6.01
C PHE A 70 -7.96 5.27 -5.18
N ASP A 71 -7.76 5.47 -3.89
CA ASP A 71 -7.14 4.47 -3.01
C ASP A 71 -8.14 3.44 -2.48
N LEU A 72 -9.38 3.87 -2.17
CA LEU A 72 -10.44 2.99 -1.67
C LEU A 72 -11.78 3.30 -2.33
N GLU A 73 -12.64 2.28 -2.45
CA GLU A 73 -14.03 2.41 -2.84
C GLU A 73 -14.92 1.64 -1.86
N THR A 74 -15.94 2.31 -1.34
CA THR A 74 -16.92 1.67 -0.43
C THR A 74 -17.89 0.78 -1.20
N GLN A 75 -18.61 -0.10 -0.50
CA GLN A 75 -19.70 -0.90 -1.10
C GLN A 75 -20.81 -0.05 -1.76
N ALA A 76 -20.96 1.22 -1.35
CA ALA A 76 -21.91 2.16 -1.92
C ALA A 76 -21.35 2.94 -3.14
N GLY A 77 -20.12 2.64 -3.59
CA GLY A 77 -19.47 3.31 -4.73
C GLY A 77 -18.84 4.67 -4.40
N LEU A 78 -18.73 5.04 -3.11
CA LEU A 78 -17.96 6.22 -2.72
C LEU A 78 -16.47 5.96 -2.92
N LYS A 79 -15.83 6.77 -3.78
CA LYS A 79 -14.39 6.76 -4.05
C LYS A 79 -13.66 7.68 -3.08
N ILE A 80 -12.55 7.19 -2.53
CA ILE A 80 -11.79 7.85 -1.47
C ILE A 80 -10.33 7.93 -1.91
N GLU A 81 -9.81 9.15 -1.91
CA GLU A 81 -8.40 9.47 -2.09
C GLU A 81 -7.82 9.77 -0.70
N LEU A 82 -6.69 9.13 -0.38
CA LEU A 82 -5.99 9.23 0.89
C LEU A 82 -4.65 9.93 0.71
N LYS A 83 -4.40 10.90 1.58
CA LYS A 83 -3.12 11.60 1.66
C LYS A 83 -2.63 11.56 3.09
N SER A 84 -1.40 11.08 3.29
CA SER A 84 -0.79 11.00 4.61
C SER A 84 0.43 11.93 4.70
N SER A 85 0.66 12.47 5.90
CA SER A 85 1.81 13.32 6.19
C SER A 85 2.23 13.10 7.65
N ALA A 86 3.47 13.47 7.97
CA ALA A 86 3.98 13.42 9.33
C ALA A 86 5.02 14.52 9.52
N TYR A 87 5.14 15.03 10.75
CA TYR A 87 6.17 16.00 11.12
C TYR A 87 7.57 15.41 11.03
N LEU A 88 7.69 14.11 11.28
CA LEU A 88 8.93 13.33 11.24
C LEU A 88 8.97 12.40 10.02
N GLN A 89 10.18 12.09 9.58
CA GLN A 89 10.53 11.21 8.46
C GLN A 89 11.68 10.32 8.93
N SER A 90 11.93 9.21 8.23
CA SER A 90 12.98 8.27 8.62
C SER A 90 14.40 8.73 8.30
N TRP A 91 14.56 9.83 7.57
CA TRP A 91 15.84 10.50 7.35
C TRP A 91 16.02 11.72 8.25
N GLU A 92 17.27 12.16 8.37
CA GLU A 92 17.67 13.30 9.19
C GLU A 92 16.96 14.60 8.76
N GLN A 93 16.50 15.38 9.74
CA GLN A 93 15.80 16.64 9.53
C GLN A 93 16.28 17.69 10.54
N VAL A 94 16.49 18.91 10.05
CA VAL A 94 16.87 20.07 10.90
C VAL A 94 15.63 20.69 11.58
N ARG A 95 14.43 20.48 11.02
CA ARG A 95 13.15 20.93 11.56
C ARG A 95 12.02 20.01 11.11
N TYR A 96 10.87 20.10 11.76
CA TYR A 96 9.68 19.35 11.36
C TYR A 96 9.21 19.72 9.94
N SER A 97 8.61 18.75 9.27
CA SER A 97 7.93 18.95 8.00
C SER A 97 6.73 19.89 8.15
N ASN A 98 6.58 20.86 7.25
CA ASN A 98 5.37 21.68 7.16
C ASN A 98 4.27 20.89 6.46
N ILE A 99 3.22 20.53 7.18
CA ILE A 99 2.12 19.72 6.66
C ILE A 99 1.17 20.60 5.85
N SER A 100 0.92 20.24 4.60
CA SER A 100 -0.08 20.86 3.73
C SER A 100 -0.62 19.85 2.72
N PHE A 101 -1.90 19.96 2.36
CA PHE A 101 -2.54 19.10 1.37
C PHE A 101 -3.22 19.94 0.30
N GLY A 102 -3.01 19.58 -0.97
CA GLY A 102 -3.83 20.09 -2.07
C GLY A 102 -5.18 19.37 -2.07
N ILE A 103 -6.26 20.11 -1.84
CA ILE A 103 -7.65 19.61 -1.83
C ILE A 103 -8.53 20.24 -2.93
N GLN A 104 -7.94 21.08 -3.78
CA GLN A 104 -8.60 21.66 -4.93
C GLN A 104 -8.95 20.58 -5.97
N SER A 105 -9.97 20.83 -6.79
CA SER A 105 -10.33 19.94 -7.89
C SER A 105 -9.16 19.79 -8.88
N THR A 106 -8.84 18.55 -9.25
CA THR A 106 -7.79 18.19 -10.21
C THR A 106 -8.39 17.55 -11.47
N ARG A 107 -7.72 17.73 -12.62
CA ARG A 107 -8.11 17.03 -13.86
C ARG A 107 -7.53 15.62 -13.85
N GLY A 108 -8.34 14.62 -14.26
CA GLY A 108 -7.87 13.25 -14.42
C GLY A 108 -6.92 13.10 -15.60
N TRP A 109 -6.11 12.03 -15.61
CA TRP A 109 -5.24 11.67 -16.73
C TRP A 109 -6.08 11.20 -17.92
N ASN A 110 -6.53 12.16 -18.74
CA ASN A 110 -7.01 12.04 -20.12
C ASN A 110 -6.92 13.45 -20.72
N VAL A 111 -5.77 13.77 -21.30
CA VAL A 111 -5.61 14.83 -22.30
C VAL A 111 -5.27 14.19 -23.63
#